data_AF-A0A0Q7W897-F1
#
_entry.id   AF-A0A0Q7W897-F1
#
_cell.length_a   1.000
_cell.length_b   1.000
_cell.length_c   1.000
_cell.angle_alpha   90.00
_cell.angle_beta   90.00
_cell.angle_gamma   90.00
#
_symmetry.space_group_name_H-M   'P 1'
#
loop_
_entity.id
_entity.type
_entity.pdbx_description
1 polymer ?
#
loop_
_entity_poly.entity_id
_entity_poly.type
_entity_poly.pdbx_seq_one_letter_code
_entity_poly.pdbx_strand_id
1 'polypeptide(L)'
;MVKERQIGAIATAKCDEQFNEKRFPGIVDAAYGQLCASFFAFPAQFFIETLVEDPQGRGLITSPSVSPENPHAFGSSLVAGPAMDRQILRDLFTHTLEAARILGQDTPLLAQISAARQRLAPDRTGGQGQLQEWLEDWDTQAPDQRHRHVSHLYAVYPSSQINLRDTPELVQAARTSLDRRGDFATGWGTAWRVCLWARMGDGERAYSVLKGLTGPMRTYPNMFDAHPPFQIDGNFGGAAGMMEMLVQSWGGEVLLLPALPAAWQHGTVKGIRARGALSVDLTWRDGQLTALRLAGPPAARVRLRYRGKLSEVVLDSQGRFVAYSALGV
;
A
#
# COMPACT_ATOMS: atom_id res chain seq x y z
N MET A 1 1.69 -10.78 25.97
CA MET A 1 2.67 -9.82 25.43
C MET A 1 3.01 -9.98 23.94
N VAL A 2 3.67 -11.05 23.46
CA VAL A 2 4.02 -11.16 22.01
C VAL A 2 2.78 -11.29 21.12
N LYS A 3 1.79 -12.10 21.52
CA LYS A 3 0.48 -12.20 20.81
C LYS A 3 -0.33 -10.90 20.79
N GLU A 4 -0.26 -10.08 21.85
CA GLU A 4 -0.97 -8.79 21.92
C GLU A 4 -0.36 -7.74 20.99
N ARG A 5 0.97 -7.77 20.81
CA ARG A 5 1.67 -6.88 19.85
C ARG A 5 1.40 -7.25 18.39
N GLN A 6 1.26 -8.54 18.10
CA GLN A 6 0.79 -9.04 16.78
C GLN A 6 -0.66 -8.61 16.49
N ILE A 7 -1.53 -8.65 17.50
CA ILE A 7 -2.89 -8.12 17.39
C ILE A 7 -2.85 -6.61 17.13
N GLY A 8 -1.92 -5.87 17.73
CA GLY A 8 -1.68 -4.44 17.46
C GLY A 8 -1.32 -4.14 15.99
N ALA A 9 -0.38 -4.88 15.39
CA ALA A 9 0.01 -4.71 13.99
C ALA A 9 -1.12 -5.12 13.00
N ILE A 10 -1.84 -6.22 13.29
CA ILE A 10 -3.01 -6.64 12.50
C ILE A 10 -4.18 -5.65 12.64
N ALA A 11 -4.41 -5.14 13.86
CA ALA A 11 -5.41 -4.10 14.11
C ALA A 11 -5.03 -2.80 13.39
N THR A 12 -3.73 -2.50 13.27
CA THR A 12 -3.22 -1.33 12.55
C THR A 12 -3.28 -1.49 11.02
N ALA A 13 -3.05 -2.69 10.48
CA ALA A 13 -3.31 -2.97 9.06
C ALA A 13 -4.81 -2.84 8.73
N LYS A 14 -5.69 -3.27 9.66
CA LYS A 14 -7.14 -3.01 9.58
C LYS A 14 -7.49 -1.54 9.76
N CYS A 15 -6.73 -0.78 10.56
CA CYS A 15 -6.85 0.67 10.69
C CYS A 15 -6.63 1.35 9.34
N ASP A 16 -5.59 0.94 8.61
CA ASP A 16 -5.26 1.50 7.29
C ASP A 16 -6.28 1.09 6.21
N GLU A 17 -6.83 -0.12 6.28
CA GLU A 17 -7.95 -0.56 5.45
C GLU A 17 -9.21 0.31 5.72
N GLN A 18 -9.58 0.50 6.99
CA GLN A 18 -10.73 1.34 7.38
C GLN A 18 -10.52 2.84 7.10
N PHE A 19 -9.29 3.34 7.17
CA PHE A 19 -8.94 4.70 6.76
C PHE A 19 -9.07 4.86 5.24
N ASN A 20 -8.62 3.86 4.48
CA ASN A 20 -8.74 3.84 3.02
C ASN A 20 -10.19 3.75 2.56
N GLU A 21 -11.00 2.85 3.12
CA GLU A 21 -12.45 2.71 2.82
C GLU A 21 -13.20 4.04 2.87
N LYS A 22 -12.77 4.97 3.70
CA LYS A 22 -13.50 6.21 4.02
C LYS A 22 -12.87 7.48 3.45
N ARG A 23 -11.65 7.39 2.89
CA ARG A 23 -11.07 8.40 1.99
C ARG A 23 -11.72 8.38 0.59
N PHE A 24 -12.31 7.25 0.21
CA PHE A 24 -13.06 7.09 -1.05
C PHE A 24 -14.39 7.86 -1.12
N PRO A 25 -15.24 7.97 -0.07
CA PRO A 25 -16.46 8.77 -0.10
C PRO A 25 -16.26 10.26 0.21
N GLY A 26 -15.09 10.70 0.67
CA GLY A 26 -14.84 12.10 1.06
C GLY A 26 -15.66 12.60 2.24
N ILE A 27 -16.34 11.69 2.94
CA ILE A 27 -17.06 11.98 4.18
C ILE A 27 -16.01 11.97 5.29
N VAL A 28 -15.39 13.12 5.50
CA VAL A 28 -14.75 13.43 6.78
C VAL A 28 -15.67 14.36 7.54
N ASP A 29 -16.84 13.85 7.94
CA ASP A 29 -17.70 14.56 8.87
C ASP A 29 -17.14 14.42 10.30
N ALA A 30 -17.46 15.35 11.19
CA ALA A 30 -16.95 15.42 12.57
C ALA A 30 -17.16 14.10 13.32
N ALA A 31 -18.29 13.41 13.10
CA ALA A 31 -18.58 12.11 13.68
C ALA A 31 -17.57 11.01 13.25
N TYR A 32 -17.09 11.06 12.00
CA TYR A 32 -16.09 10.13 11.50
C TYR A 32 -14.69 10.48 11.98
N GLY A 33 -14.34 11.76 11.99
CA GLY A 33 -13.09 12.19 12.63
C GLY A 33 -13.05 11.72 14.09
N GLN A 34 -14.15 11.82 14.84
CA GLN A 34 -14.25 11.35 16.23
C GLN A 34 -14.02 9.83 16.36
N LEU A 35 -14.60 9.03 15.45
CA LEU A 35 -14.43 7.58 15.41
C LEU A 35 -12.98 7.20 15.10
N CYS A 36 -12.37 7.83 14.08
CA CYS A 36 -10.98 7.59 13.70
C CYS A 36 -10.01 8.05 14.78
N ALA A 37 -10.22 9.23 15.38
CA ALA A 37 -9.39 9.71 16.48
C ALA A 37 -9.46 8.74 17.66
N SER A 38 -10.64 8.26 18.03
CA SER A 38 -10.79 7.27 19.11
C SER A 38 -10.15 5.92 18.77
N PHE A 39 -10.24 5.49 17.51
CA PHE A 39 -9.73 4.19 17.04
C PHE A 39 -8.22 4.19 16.84
N PHE A 40 -7.61 5.30 16.42
CA PHE A 40 -6.16 5.41 16.20
C PHE A 40 -5.40 5.93 17.43
N ALA A 41 -6.03 6.73 18.30
CA ALA A 41 -5.34 7.29 19.47
C ALA A 41 -4.88 6.20 20.43
N PHE A 42 -5.69 5.17 20.69
CA PHE A 42 -5.32 4.09 21.61
C PHE A 42 -4.14 3.24 21.08
N PRO A 43 -4.17 2.70 19.84
CA PRO A 43 -3.01 2.02 19.27
C PRO A 43 -1.77 2.93 19.19
N ALA A 44 -1.95 4.20 18.81
CA ALA A 44 -0.82 5.14 18.73
C ALA A 44 -0.17 5.35 20.11
N GLN A 45 -0.98 5.59 21.14
CA GLN A 45 -0.49 5.73 22.52
C GLN A 45 0.24 4.47 22.99
N PHE A 46 -0.33 3.29 22.74
CA PHE A 46 0.34 2.01 23.07
C PHE A 46 1.75 1.94 22.46
N PHE A 47 1.91 2.33 21.20
CA PHE A 47 3.23 2.30 20.56
C PHE A 47 4.15 3.40 21.07
N ILE A 48 3.65 4.59 21.38
CA ILE A 48 4.45 5.63 22.04
C ILE A 48 5.04 5.14 23.38
N GLU A 49 4.26 4.39 24.14
CA GLU A 49 4.67 3.85 25.44
C GLU A 49 5.56 2.59 25.34
N THR A 50 5.60 1.92 24.19
CA THR A 50 6.29 0.62 24.05
C THR A 50 7.45 0.60 23.06
N LEU A 51 7.59 1.62 22.21
CA LEU A 51 8.76 1.79 21.36
C LEU A 51 10.02 1.99 22.22
N VAL A 52 11.13 1.43 21.75
CA VAL A 52 12.45 1.55 22.39
C VAL A 52 13.46 2.09 21.39
N GLU A 53 14.53 2.70 21.89
CA GLU A 53 15.67 3.08 21.04
C GLU A 53 16.39 1.82 20.55
N ASP A 54 16.72 1.80 19.27
CA ASP A 54 17.66 0.83 18.74
C ASP A 54 19.06 1.04 19.37
N PRO A 55 19.70 -0.01 19.93
CA PRO A 55 21.03 0.12 20.54
C PRO A 55 22.13 0.62 19.61
N GLN A 56 21.95 0.50 18.28
CA GLN A 56 22.90 1.02 17.28
C GLN A 56 22.58 2.45 16.83
N GLY A 57 21.58 3.10 17.45
CA GLY A 57 21.20 4.49 17.17
C GLY A 57 20.43 4.69 15.87
N ARG A 58 19.83 3.64 15.28
CA ARG A 58 19.07 3.74 14.02
C ARG A 58 17.70 4.44 14.18
N GLY A 59 17.21 4.58 15.41
CA GLY A 59 15.93 5.21 15.73
C GLY A 59 15.03 4.36 16.62
N LEU A 60 13.77 4.75 16.72
CA LEU A 60 12.74 4.02 17.47
C LEU A 60 12.31 2.74 16.74
N ILE A 61 12.17 1.67 17.51
CA ILE A 61 11.86 0.32 17.03
C ILE A 61 10.92 -0.41 18.00
N THR A 62 10.23 -1.44 17.49
CA THR A 62 9.50 -2.42 18.30
C THR A 62 10.46 -3.51 18.79
N SER A 63 10.34 -3.97 20.04
CA SER A 63 11.13 -5.10 20.52
C SER A 63 10.49 -5.79 21.74
N PRO A 64 10.27 -7.12 21.73
CA PRO A 64 10.43 -8.03 20.59
C PRO A 64 9.26 -7.90 19.59
N SER A 65 9.49 -8.32 18.35
CA SER A 65 8.50 -8.49 17.28
C SER A 65 8.91 -9.61 16.33
N VAL A 66 8.21 -9.76 15.19
CA VAL A 66 8.50 -10.72 14.13
C VAL A 66 8.28 -10.08 12.76
N SER A 67 9.09 -10.44 11.76
CA SER A 67 8.60 -10.33 10.38
C SER A 67 7.71 -11.55 10.13
N PRO A 68 6.40 -11.38 9.81
CA PRO A 68 5.42 -12.45 9.82
C PRO A 68 5.90 -13.76 9.20
N GLU A 69 6.06 -14.76 10.08
CA GLU A 69 6.28 -16.16 9.72
C GLU A 69 7.58 -16.43 8.95
N ASN A 70 8.45 -15.44 8.82
CA ASN A 70 9.76 -15.57 8.18
C ASN A 70 10.85 -15.70 9.26
N PRO A 71 11.44 -16.88 9.48
CA PRO A 71 12.58 -17.01 10.38
C PRO A 71 13.83 -16.35 9.78
N HIS A 72 14.66 -15.76 10.63
CA HIS A 72 15.99 -15.32 10.25
C HIS A 72 17.01 -16.46 10.47
N ALA A 73 18.27 -16.24 10.08
CA ALA A 73 19.32 -17.26 10.05
C ALA A 73 19.66 -17.93 11.40
N PHE A 74 19.22 -17.35 12.52
CA PHE A 74 19.63 -17.78 13.87
C PHE A 74 18.57 -18.64 14.59
N GLY A 75 17.74 -19.36 13.82
CA GLY A 75 16.81 -20.36 14.36
C GLY A 75 15.61 -19.78 15.12
N SER A 76 15.27 -18.50 14.89
CA SER A 76 14.14 -17.81 15.49
C SER A 76 13.45 -16.91 14.46
N SER A 77 12.23 -16.47 14.78
CA SER A 77 11.54 -15.38 14.06
C SER A 77 11.45 -14.10 14.91
N LEU A 78 11.86 -14.16 16.18
CA LEU A 78 11.85 -13.01 17.09
C LEU A 78 13.00 -12.07 16.76
N VAL A 79 12.64 -10.82 16.48
CA VAL A 79 13.56 -9.77 16.07
C VAL A 79 13.20 -8.44 16.71
N ALA A 80 14.09 -7.47 16.58
CA ALA A 80 13.86 -6.08 16.94
C ALA A 80 13.60 -5.28 15.64
N GLY A 81 12.56 -4.44 15.65
CA GLY A 81 12.24 -3.47 14.61
C GLY A 81 12.16 -4.00 13.16
N PRO A 82 11.44 -5.10 12.88
CA PRO A 82 11.27 -5.54 11.49
C PRO A 82 10.71 -4.40 10.63
N ALA A 83 11.06 -4.38 9.35
CA ALA A 83 10.66 -3.29 8.45
C ALA A 83 9.14 -3.06 8.46
N MET A 84 8.35 -4.14 8.41
CA MET A 84 6.88 -4.06 8.42
C MET A 84 6.33 -3.26 9.61
N ASP A 85 6.83 -3.48 10.83
CA ASP A 85 6.36 -2.75 12.02
C ASP A 85 6.60 -1.25 11.86
N ARG A 86 7.81 -0.87 11.46
CA ARG A 86 8.20 0.54 11.32
C ARG A 86 7.40 1.23 10.22
N GLN A 87 7.07 0.50 9.15
CA GLN A 87 6.24 0.99 8.04
C GLN A 87 4.79 1.17 8.47
N ILE A 88 4.20 0.18 9.15
CA ILE A 88 2.83 0.25 9.69
C ILE A 88 2.71 1.38 10.73
N LEU A 89 3.68 1.54 11.61
CA LEU A 89 3.67 2.62 12.61
C LEU A 89 3.79 4.01 11.99
N ARG A 90 4.54 4.15 10.88
CA ARG A 90 4.58 5.38 10.10
C ARG A 90 3.20 5.75 9.55
N ASP A 91 2.43 4.78 9.04
CA ASP A 91 1.07 5.02 8.57
C ASP A 91 0.13 5.32 9.71
N LEU A 92 0.12 4.52 10.79
CA LEU A 92 -0.68 4.77 11.99
C LEU A 92 -0.49 6.20 12.52
N PHE A 93 0.75 6.60 12.76
CA PHE A 93 1.05 7.94 13.25
C PHE A 93 0.65 9.02 12.25
N THR A 94 0.85 8.80 10.95
CA THR A 94 0.42 9.75 9.91
C THR A 94 -1.09 9.91 9.91
N HIS A 95 -1.85 8.82 9.96
CA HIS A 95 -3.31 8.82 9.93
C HIS A 95 -3.90 9.41 11.21
N THR A 96 -3.31 9.14 12.39
CA THR A 96 -3.71 9.79 13.65
C THR A 96 -3.54 11.31 13.56
N LEU A 97 -2.40 11.79 13.06
CA LEU A 97 -2.13 13.21 12.89
C LEU A 97 -3.06 13.85 11.85
N GLU A 98 -3.34 13.17 10.74
CA GLU A 98 -4.27 13.66 9.71
C GLU A 98 -5.70 13.76 10.26
N ALA A 99 -6.17 12.75 10.99
CA ALA A 99 -7.49 12.75 11.63
C ALA A 99 -7.61 13.88 12.67
N ALA A 100 -6.61 14.04 13.53
CA ALA A 100 -6.58 15.11 14.53
C ALA A 100 -6.61 16.51 13.90
N ARG A 101 -5.86 16.72 12.80
CA ARG A 101 -5.88 17.97 12.04
C ARG A 101 -7.27 18.28 11.50
N ILE A 102 -7.99 17.29 10.98
CA ILE A 102 -9.34 17.50 10.44
C ILE A 102 -10.34 17.85 11.55
N LEU A 103 -10.16 17.28 12.74
CA LEU A 103 -10.97 17.57 13.92
C LEU A 103 -10.59 18.87 14.65
N GLY A 104 -9.50 19.53 14.25
CA GLY A 104 -8.97 20.70 14.96
C GLY A 104 -8.48 20.36 16.38
N GLN A 105 -8.01 19.13 16.61
CA GLN A 105 -7.46 18.70 17.90
C GLN A 105 -5.98 19.03 18.00
N ASP A 106 -5.57 19.54 19.16
CA ASP A 106 -4.17 19.77 19.52
C ASP A 106 -3.95 19.27 20.96
N THR A 107 -3.16 18.21 21.10
CA THR A 107 -2.93 17.55 22.40
C THR A 107 -1.45 17.20 22.55
N PRO A 108 -0.92 17.11 23.78
CA PRO A 108 0.47 16.70 24.02
C PRO A 108 0.83 15.34 23.39
N LEU A 109 -0.13 14.41 23.34
CA LEU A 109 0.04 13.11 22.69
C LEU A 109 0.33 13.25 21.19
N LEU A 110 -0.31 14.20 20.49
CA LEU A 110 -0.06 14.42 19.06
C LEU A 110 1.36 14.94 18.80
N ALA A 111 1.89 15.78 19.70
CA ALA A 111 3.28 16.22 19.62
C ALA A 111 4.25 15.03 19.83
N GLN A 112 3.96 14.14 20.78
CA GLN A 112 4.73 12.90 20.99
C GLN A 112 4.67 11.98 19.76
N ILE A 113 3.47 11.79 19.18
CA ILE A 113 3.27 10.99 17.96
C ILE A 113 4.07 11.56 16.79
N SER A 114 4.02 12.89 16.59
CA SER A 114 4.78 13.56 15.54
C SER A 114 6.29 13.36 15.72
N ALA A 115 6.80 13.55 16.94
CA ALA A 115 8.20 13.34 17.27
C ALA A 115 8.63 11.88 17.09
N ALA A 116 7.85 10.92 17.59
CA ALA A 116 8.15 9.49 17.46
C ALA A 116 8.16 9.03 16.00
N ARG A 117 7.20 9.50 15.19
CA ARG A 117 7.12 9.20 13.76
C ARG A 117 8.39 9.59 13.01
N GLN A 118 8.97 10.75 13.33
CA GLN A 118 10.22 11.22 12.71
C GLN A 118 11.45 10.41 13.14
N ARG A 119 11.36 9.76 14.31
CA ARG A 119 12.45 8.98 14.90
C ARG A 119 12.37 7.49 14.61
N LEU A 120 11.27 6.98 14.03
CA LEU A 120 11.18 5.57 13.61
C LEU A 120 12.33 5.23 12.68
N ALA A 121 13.02 4.11 12.93
CA ALA A 121 14.17 3.75 12.12
C ALA A 121 13.79 3.63 10.63
N PRO A 122 14.60 4.15 9.69
CA PRO A 122 14.24 4.24 8.27
C PRO A 122 14.37 2.90 7.55
N ASP A 123 13.61 2.71 6.47
CA ASP A 123 13.84 1.60 5.54
C ASP A 123 15.22 1.72 4.88
N ARG A 124 15.86 0.59 4.57
CA ARG A 124 17.25 0.57 4.08
C ARG A 124 17.40 -0.43 2.94
N THR A 125 18.35 -0.13 2.06
CA THR A 125 18.84 -1.07 1.05
C THR A 125 20.00 -1.86 1.62
N GLY A 126 19.92 -3.19 1.54
CA GLY A 126 20.97 -4.09 1.97
C GLY A 126 22.13 -4.19 0.99
N GLY A 127 23.20 -4.89 1.37
CA GLY A 127 24.43 -4.99 0.59
C GLY A 127 24.27 -5.69 -0.76
N GLN A 128 23.16 -6.40 -0.97
CA GLN A 128 22.83 -7.06 -2.22
C GLN A 128 21.77 -6.28 -3.02
N GLY A 129 21.46 -5.03 -2.64
CA GLY A 129 20.51 -4.17 -3.36
C GLY A 129 19.04 -4.46 -3.10
N GLN A 130 18.71 -5.31 -2.13
CA GLN A 130 17.33 -5.60 -1.69
C GLN A 130 16.86 -4.62 -0.61
N LEU A 131 15.55 -4.43 -0.48
CA LEU A 131 14.97 -3.76 0.68
C LEU A 131 15.09 -4.68 1.90
N GLN A 132 15.70 -4.20 2.98
CA GLN A 132 15.97 -5.03 4.16
C GLN A 132 14.68 -5.36 4.92
N GLU A 133 14.47 -6.65 5.19
CA GLU A 133 13.35 -7.14 6.00
C GLU A 133 13.57 -6.93 7.51
N TRP A 134 14.83 -7.02 7.94
CA TRP A 134 15.29 -6.82 9.31
C TRP A 134 16.15 -5.56 9.41
N LEU A 135 16.45 -5.10 10.64
CA LEU A 135 17.33 -3.93 10.82
C LEU A 135 18.78 -4.23 10.39
N GLU A 136 19.19 -5.47 10.59
CA GLU A 136 20.45 -6.04 10.12
C GLU A 136 20.29 -6.65 8.72
N ASP A 137 21.39 -6.71 7.97
CA ASP A 137 21.43 -7.24 6.60
C ASP A 137 21.42 -8.79 6.57
N TRP A 138 20.32 -9.38 7.04
CA TRP A 138 20.16 -10.83 7.17
C TRP A 138 19.37 -11.48 6.04
N ASP A 139 18.81 -10.69 5.10
CA ASP A 139 17.88 -11.16 4.06
C ASP A 139 18.39 -12.38 3.29
N THR A 140 19.65 -12.37 2.88
CA THR A 140 20.29 -13.45 2.09
C THR A 140 20.68 -14.66 2.92
N GLN A 141 20.66 -14.53 4.25
CA GLN A 141 20.98 -15.60 5.20
C GLN A 141 19.73 -16.30 5.73
N ALA A 142 18.54 -15.75 5.45
CA ALA A 142 17.28 -16.39 5.83
C ALA A 142 17.16 -17.80 5.21
N PRO A 143 16.67 -18.79 5.96
CA PRO A 143 16.57 -20.16 5.46
C PRO A 143 15.57 -20.30 4.31
N ASP A 144 14.53 -19.46 4.24
CA ASP A 144 13.56 -19.44 3.13
C ASP A 144 13.68 -18.13 2.32
N GLN A 145 14.41 -18.21 1.22
CA GLN A 145 14.59 -17.08 0.30
C GLN A 145 13.34 -16.75 -0.52
N ARG A 146 12.41 -17.72 -0.67
CA ARG A 146 11.17 -17.59 -1.46
C ARG A 146 9.92 -17.63 -0.57
N HIS A 147 10.06 -17.17 0.67
CA HIS A 147 8.98 -17.15 1.65
C HIS A 147 7.71 -16.50 1.07
N ARG A 148 6.56 -17.05 1.47
CA ARG A 148 5.27 -16.60 0.94
C ARG A 148 4.94 -15.16 1.31
N HIS A 149 5.40 -14.70 2.48
CA HIS A 149 5.25 -13.32 2.93
C HIS A 149 6.35 -12.42 2.35
N VAL A 150 5.95 -11.20 2.01
CA VAL A 150 6.81 -10.10 1.59
C VAL A 150 6.55 -8.88 2.46
N SER A 151 6.45 -9.13 3.77
CA SER A 151 6.00 -8.17 4.80
C SER A 151 6.75 -6.84 4.79
N HIS A 152 8.05 -6.85 4.50
CA HIS A 152 8.86 -5.65 4.40
C HIS A 152 8.54 -4.77 3.18
N LEU A 153 7.69 -5.24 2.26
CA LEU A 153 7.18 -4.49 1.13
C LEU A 153 5.82 -3.82 1.41
N TYR A 154 5.34 -3.84 2.67
CA TYR A 154 4.11 -3.15 3.09
C TYR A 154 4.10 -1.68 2.67
N ALA A 155 5.24 -1.00 2.80
CA ALA A 155 5.43 0.39 2.40
C ALA A 155 5.17 0.67 0.90
N VAL A 156 5.24 -0.35 0.03
CA VAL A 156 4.91 -0.27 -1.41
C VAL A 156 3.42 -0.51 -1.65
N TYR A 157 2.88 -1.56 -1.03
CA TYR A 157 1.45 -1.88 -1.04
C TYR A 157 1.07 -2.65 0.24
N PRO A 158 0.00 -2.25 0.96
CA PRO A 158 -1.02 -1.27 0.56
C PRO A 158 -0.63 0.21 0.78
N SER A 159 0.44 0.48 1.52
CA SER A 159 0.91 1.85 1.79
C SER A 159 1.42 2.56 0.53
N SER A 160 1.87 3.81 0.66
CA SER A 160 2.49 4.57 -0.42
C SER A 160 3.78 5.27 0.00
N GLN A 161 4.40 4.81 1.09
CA GLN A 161 5.64 5.35 1.62
C GLN A 161 6.83 5.08 0.69
N ILE A 162 6.86 3.90 0.05
CA ILE A 162 7.78 3.57 -1.03
C ILE A 162 7.04 3.68 -2.36
N ASN A 163 7.41 4.64 -3.21
CA ASN A 163 6.71 4.90 -4.46
C ASN A 163 7.64 5.51 -5.53
N LEU A 164 7.22 5.40 -6.80
CA LEU A 164 8.01 5.82 -7.95
C LEU A 164 8.32 7.32 -8.02
N ARG A 165 7.54 8.17 -7.32
CA ARG A 165 7.67 9.62 -7.36
C ARG A 165 8.64 10.11 -6.29
N ASP A 166 8.49 9.61 -5.07
CA ASP A 166 9.12 10.18 -3.88
C ASP A 166 10.36 9.39 -3.43
N THR A 167 10.44 8.08 -3.73
CA THR A 167 11.49 7.18 -3.25
C THR A 167 11.89 6.13 -4.30
N PRO A 168 12.28 6.55 -5.53
CA PRO A 168 12.59 5.63 -6.63
C PRO A 168 13.72 4.64 -6.32
N GLU A 169 14.69 5.02 -5.50
CA GLU A 169 15.78 4.15 -5.03
C GLU A 169 15.28 3.00 -4.14
N LEU A 170 14.31 3.26 -3.26
CA LEU A 170 13.68 2.22 -2.44
C LEU A 170 12.73 1.35 -3.26
N VAL A 171 12.11 1.89 -4.31
CA VAL A 171 11.37 1.06 -5.28
C VAL A 171 12.30 0.07 -5.96
N GLN A 172 13.51 0.49 -6.35
CA GLN A 172 14.46 -0.44 -6.95
C GLN A 172 14.91 -1.52 -5.94
N ALA A 173 15.07 -1.18 -4.67
CA ALA A 173 15.36 -2.14 -3.63
C ALA A 173 14.20 -3.14 -3.41
N ALA A 174 12.97 -2.64 -3.42
CA ALA A 174 11.75 -3.45 -3.33
C ALA A 174 11.59 -4.41 -4.53
N ARG A 175 11.91 -3.96 -5.75
CA ARG A 175 11.96 -4.81 -6.96
C ARG A 175 12.94 -5.97 -6.76
N THR A 176 14.16 -5.67 -6.32
CA THR A 176 15.18 -6.70 -6.04
C THR A 176 14.70 -7.71 -5.00
N SER A 177 14.06 -7.25 -3.92
CA SER A 177 13.47 -8.15 -2.91
C SER A 177 12.39 -9.04 -3.50
N LEU A 178 11.48 -8.48 -4.29
CA LEU A 178 10.36 -9.22 -4.86
C LEU A 178 10.83 -10.22 -5.94
N ASP A 179 11.81 -9.83 -6.75
CA ASP A 179 12.47 -10.72 -7.71
C ASP A 179 13.05 -11.97 -7.04
N ARG A 180 13.72 -11.80 -5.89
CA ARG A 180 14.28 -12.93 -5.13
C ARG A 180 13.22 -13.82 -4.53
N ARG A 181 12.14 -13.22 -4.01
CA ARG A 181 10.99 -13.95 -3.45
C ARG A 181 10.24 -14.74 -4.52
N GLY A 182 10.36 -14.32 -5.79
CA GLY A 182 9.68 -14.92 -6.92
C GLY A 182 8.22 -14.49 -7.03
N ASP A 183 7.62 -14.75 -8.19
CA ASP A 183 6.32 -14.21 -8.56
C ASP A 183 5.11 -14.97 -8.00
N PHE A 184 5.31 -16.22 -7.58
CA PHE A 184 4.23 -17.11 -7.16
C PHE A 184 4.47 -17.62 -5.75
N ALA A 185 3.43 -17.58 -4.91
CA ALA A 185 3.37 -18.26 -3.61
C ALA A 185 1.96 -18.82 -3.44
N THR A 186 1.37 -18.78 -2.24
CA THR A 186 -0.04 -19.10 -1.98
C THR A 186 -0.98 -18.16 -2.77
N GLY A 187 -2.30 -18.41 -2.72
CA GLY A 187 -3.31 -17.55 -3.34
C GLY A 187 -3.18 -16.06 -2.99
N TRP A 188 -3.40 -15.69 -1.72
CA TRP A 188 -3.13 -14.33 -1.23
C TRP A 188 -1.71 -13.84 -1.51
N GLY A 189 -0.70 -14.70 -1.39
CA GLY A 189 0.69 -14.31 -1.58
C GLY A 189 0.95 -13.92 -3.03
N THR A 190 0.33 -14.60 -3.98
CA THR A 190 0.38 -14.29 -5.41
C THR A 190 -0.41 -13.03 -5.72
N ALA A 191 -1.60 -12.88 -5.12
CA ALA A 191 -2.42 -11.68 -5.27
C ALA A 191 -1.73 -10.40 -4.76
N TRP A 192 -1.07 -10.46 -3.60
CA TRP A 192 -0.29 -9.33 -3.07
C TRP A 192 0.84 -8.91 -4.03
N ARG A 193 1.49 -9.89 -4.67
CA ARG A 193 2.55 -9.62 -5.67
C ARG A 193 2.01 -8.93 -6.93
N VAL A 194 0.76 -9.20 -7.35
CA VAL A 194 0.11 -8.42 -8.44
C VAL A 194 0.06 -6.94 -8.06
N CYS A 195 -0.43 -6.62 -6.85
CA CYS A 195 -0.52 -5.24 -6.37
C CYS A 195 0.84 -4.57 -6.24
N LEU A 196 1.86 -5.30 -5.76
CA LEU A 196 3.23 -4.78 -5.63
C LEU A 196 3.85 -4.45 -6.99
N TRP A 197 3.77 -5.36 -7.96
CA TRP A 197 4.27 -5.09 -9.32
C TRP A 197 3.52 -3.92 -9.97
N ALA A 198 2.20 -3.83 -9.77
CA ALA A 198 1.40 -2.70 -10.25
C ALA A 198 1.82 -1.37 -9.61
N ARG A 199 2.05 -1.33 -8.29
CA ARG A 199 2.52 -0.13 -7.56
C ARG A 199 3.92 0.30 -7.95
N MET A 200 4.76 -0.64 -8.38
CA MET A 200 6.08 -0.34 -8.92
C MET A 200 6.05 0.02 -10.42
N GLY A 201 4.88 0.01 -11.07
CA GLY A 201 4.70 0.40 -12.48
C GLY A 201 5.01 -0.71 -13.50
N ASP A 202 5.13 -1.96 -13.05
CA ASP A 202 5.45 -3.10 -13.92
C ASP A 202 4.18 -3.83 -14.39
N GLY A 203 3.54 -3.28 -15.42
CA GLY A 203 2.28 -3.82 -15.95
C GLY A 203 2.40 -5.23 -16.51
N GLU A 204 3.50 -5.53 -17.22
CA GLU A 204 3.73 -6.86 -17.81
C GLU A 204 3.89 -7.92 -16.74
N ARG A 205 4.69 -7.62 -15.70
CA ARG A 205 4.90 -8.59 -14.62
C ARG A 205 3.67 -8.75 -13.77
N ALA A 206 2.98 -7.67 -13.41
CA ALA A 206 1.69 -7.73 -12.72
C ALA A 206 0.68 -8.60 -13.49
N TYR A 207 0.59 -8.44 -14.82
CA TYR A 207 -0.28 -9.25 -15.66
C TYR A 207 0.13 -10.73 -15.70
N SER A 208 1.43 -11.02 -15.78
CA SER A 208 1.94 -12.41 -15.72
C SER A 208 1.56 -13.09 -14.40
N VAL A 209 1.76 -12.39 -13.27
CA VAL A 209 1.37 -12.90 -11.94
C VAL A 209 -0.14 -13.09 -11.84
N LEU A 210 -0.93 -12.13 -12.35
CA LEU A 210 -2.39 -12.20 -12.37
C LEU A 210 -2.92 -13.38 -13.19
N LYS A 211 -2.29 -13.71 -14.32
CA LYS A 211 -2.62 -14.93 -15.09
C LYS A 211 -2.33 -16.19 -14.29
N GLY A 212 -1.24 -16.21 -13.52
CA GLY A 212 -0.94 -17.33 -12.62
C GLY A 212 -1.98 -17.47 -11.50
N LEU A 213 -2.43 -16.35 -10.93
CA LEU A 213 -3.48 -16.31 -9.90
C LEU A 213 -4.83 -16.82 -10.44
N THR A 214 -5.26 -16.31 -11.59
CA THR A 214 -6.57 -16.64 -12.19
C THR A 214 -6.56 -17.95 -12.99
N GLY A 215 -5.38 -18.52 -13.21
CA GLY A 215 -5.18 -19.81 -13.87
C GLY A 215 -5.35 -21.02 -12.93
N PRO A 216 -5.27 -22.24 -13.47
CA PRO A 216 -5.51 -23.48 -12.72
C PRO A 216 -4.50 -23.74 -11.60
N MET A 217 -3.40 -22.98 -11.55
CA MET A 217 -2.42 -23.05 -10.46
C MET A 217 -2.98 -22.55 -9.12
N ARG A 218 -3.86 -21.54 -9.16
CA ARG A 218 -4.36 -20.83 -7.98
C ARG A 218 -5.87 -20.61 -7.96
N THR A 219 -6.59 -21.06 -8.99
CA THR A 219 -8.03 -20.92 -9.07
C THR A 219 -8.69 -22.27 -9.33
N TYR A 220 -9.62 -22.66 -8.46
CA TYR A 220 -10.48 -23.82 -8.64
C TYR A 220 -11.51 -23.60 -9.77
N PRO A 221 -12.14 -24.66 -10.32
CA PRO A 221 -13.13 -24.52 -11.41
C PRO A 221 -14.34 -23.62 -11.07
N ASN A 222 -14.66 -23.44 -9.79
CA ASN A 222 -15.70 -22.52 -9.31
C ASN A 222 -15.20 -21.07 -9.12
N MET A 223 -14.03 -20.74 -9.66
CA MET A 223 -13.34 -19.45 -9.54
C MET A 223 -12.87 -19.07 -8.13
N PHE A 224 -12.93 -19.98 -7.16
CA PHE A 224 -12.36 -19.74 -5.84
C PHE A 224 -10.85 -19.84 -5.85
N ASP A 225 -10.20 -18.91 -5.15
CA ASP A 225 -8.76 -18.93 -4.94
C ASP A 225 -8.33 -20.15 -4.11
N ALA A 226 -7.14 -20.64 -4.43
CA ALA A 226 -6.52 -21.81 -3.85
C ALA A 226 -5.21 -21.45 -3.14
N HIS A 227 -5.26 -21.46 -1.81
CA HIS A 227 -4.06 -21.39 -0.99
C HIS A 227 -3.08 -22.54 -1.29
N PRO A 228 -3.50 -23.83 -1.44
CA PRO A 228 -4.76 -24.50 -1.04
C PRO A 228 -4.88 -24.74 0.49
N PRO A 229 -6.09 -25.05 1.02
CA PRO A 229 -7.38 -25.18 0.32
C PRO A 229 -7.98 -23.81 -0.04
N PHE A 230 -9.30 -23.71 -0.24
CA PHE A 230 -9.98 -22.44 -0.48
C PHE A 230 -9.62 -21.39 0.57
N GLN A 231 -9.17 -20.23 0.10
CA GLN A 231 -9.05 -18.99 0.86
C GLN A 231 -9.56 -17.86 -0.03
N ILE A 232 -10.42 -16.98 0.49
CA ILE A 232 -11.06 -15.94 -0.34
C ILE A 232 -10.14 -14.74 -0.60
N ASP A 233 -9.05 -14.65 0.14
CA ASP A 233 -8.11 -13.53 0.09
C ASP A 233 -7.46 -13.32 -1.28
N GLY A 234 -7.10 -14.40 -2.00
CA GLY A 234 -6.58 -14.28 -3.36
C GLY A 234 -7.61 -13.77 -4.38
N ASN A 235 -8.91 -14.04 -4.19
CA ASN A 235 -9.96 -13.47 -5.03
C ASN A 235 -10.03 -11.95 -4.87
N PHE A 236 -10.09 -11.45 -3.63
CA PHE A 236 -10.15 -10.02 -3.35
C PHE A 236 -8.85 -9.30 -3.75
N GLY A 237 -7.70 -9.89 -3.44
CA GLY A 237 -6.40 -9.34 -3.82
C GLY A 237 -6.21 -9.30 -5.34
N GLY A 238 -6.71 -10.31 -6.08
CA GLY A 238 -6.68 -10.31 -7.54
C GLY A 238 -7.50 -9.16 -8.15
N ALA A 239 -8.70 -8.93 -7.63
CA ALA A 239 -9.53 -7.79 -8.04
C ALA A 239 -8.86 -6.45 -7.71
N ALA A 240 -8.27 -6.32 -6.52
CA ALA A 240 -7.50 -5.13 -6.12
C ALA A 240 -6.29 -4.92 -7.03
N GLY A 241 -5.55 -5.97 -7.38
CA GLY A 241 -4.42 -5.93 -8.31
C GLY A 241 -4.81 -5.41 -9.70
N MET A 242 -5.94 -5.89 -10.25
CA MET A 242 -6.48 -5.36 -11.50
C MET A 242 -6.80 -3.86 -11.41
N MET A 243 -7.37 -3.41 -10.29
CA MET A 243 -7.64 -1.98 -10.07
C MET A 243 -6.35 -1.18 -9.97
N GLU A 244 -5.37 -1.63 -9.20
CA GLU A 244 -4.06 -0.97 -9.05
C GLU A 244 -3.27 -0.88 -10.37
N MET A 245 -3.51 -1.78 -11.33
CA MET A 245 -2.94 -1.69 -12.67
C MET A 245 -3.58 -0.57 -13.51
N LEU A 246 -4.88 -0.30 -13.31
CA LEU A 246 -5.69 0.63 -14.11
C LEU A 246 -5.79 2.03 -13.50
N VAL A 247 -5.96 2.14 -12.19
CA VAL A 247 -6.08 3.40 -11.45
C VAL A 247 -5.44 3.25 -10.07
N GLN A 248 -4.60 4.22 -9.72
CA GLN A 248 -4.11 4.38 -8.36
C GLN A 248 -4.48 5.77 -7.87
N SER A 249 -4.64 5.95 -6.56
CA SER A 249 -4.93 7.29 -6.04
C SER A 249 -4.21 7.55 -4.73
N TRP A 250 -2.91 7.81 -4.73
CA TRP A 250 -2.09 8.02 -3.54
C TRP A 250 -1.26 9.32 -3.68
N GLY A 251 -0.66 9.79 -2.59
CA GLY A 251 0.17 11.01 -2.63
C GLY A 251 -0.59 12.27 -3.09
N GLY A 252 -1.91 12.28 -2.94
CA GLY A 252 -2.81 13.35 -3.41
C GLY A 252 -2.92 13.47 -4.93
N GLU A 253 -2.64 12.39 -5.67
CA GLU A 253 -2.78 12.31 -7.13
C GLU A 253 -3.67 11.12 -7.51
N VAL A 254 -4.31 11.19 -8.68
CA VAL A 254 -4.95 10.04 -9.34
C VAL A 254 -4.08 9.66 -10.54
N LEU A 255 -3.50 8.47 -10.50
CA LEU A 255 -2.67 7.92 -11.55
C LEU A 255 -3.54 7.09 -12.49
N LEU A 256 -3.47 7.39 -13.78
CA LEU A 256 -4.29 6.77 -14.82
C LEU A 256 -3.46 5.77 -15.62
N LEU A 257 -3.95 4.54 -15.75
CA LEU A 257 -3.29 3.43 -16.43
C LEU A 257 -1.82 3.24 -16.01
N PRO A 258 -1.48 3.27 -14.70
CA PRO A 258 -0.09 3.34 -14.25
C PRO A 258 0.71 2.06 -14.52
N ALA A 259 0.04 0.91 -14.69
CA ALA A 259 0.68 -0.36 -15.00
C ALA A 259 -0.19 -1.19 -15.98
N LEU A 260 -0.66 -0.55 -17.06
CA LEU A 260 -1.44 -1.21 -18.11
C LEU A 260 -0.55 -2.18 -18.92
N PRO A 261 -0.86 -3.49 -18.99
CA PRO A 261 -0.12 -4.43 -19.80
C PRO A 261 -0.47 -4.28 -21.29
N ALA A 262 0.48 -4.61 -22.17
CA ALA A 262 0.31 -4.65 -23.62
C ALA A 262 -0.81 -5.61 -24.06
N ALA A 263 -1.10 -6.64 -23.26
CA ALA A 263 -2.23 -7.55 -23.50
C ALA A 263 -3.60 -6.85 -23.42
N TRP A 264 -3.72 -5.74 -22.69
CA TRP A 264 -4.95 -4.94 -22.56
C TRP A 264 -4.91 -3.75 -23.51
N GLN A 265 -4.83 -4.00 -24.82
CA GLN A 265 -4.71 -2.94 -25.82
C GLN A 265 -5.89 -1.97 -25.82
N HIS A 266 -7.10 -2.46 -25.59
CA HIS A 266 -8.31 -1.63 -25.56
C HIS A 266 -9.19 -2.05 -24.41
N GLY A 267 -9.93 -1.10 -23.84
CA GLY A 267 -10.87 -1.40 -22.77
C GLY A 267 -11.58 -0.18 -22.23
N THR A 268 -12.49 -0.45 -21.30
CA THR A 268 -13.21 0.58 -20.55
C THR A 268 -13.48 0.05 -19.15
N VAL A 269 -13.32 0.91 -18.16
CA VAL A 269 -13.68 0.66 -16.77
C VAL A 269 -14.45 1.85 -16.23
N LYS A 270 -15.48 1.60 -15.42
CA LYS A 270 -16.37 2.64 -14.89
C LYS A 270 -16.63 2.42 -13.41
N GLY A 271 -16.90 3.51 -12.70
CA GLY A 271 -17.25 3.50 -11.29
C GLY A 271 -16.08 3.23 -10.36
N ILE A 272 -14.84 3.39 -10.81
CA ILE A 272 -13.68 3.24 -9.92
C ILE A 272 -13.71 4.37 -8.89
N ARG A 273 -13.64 4.01 -7.60
CA ARG A 273 -13.48 5.00 -6.54
C ARG A 273 -12.01 5.39 -6.42
N ALA A 274 -11.74 6.68 -6.27
CA ALA A 274 -10.43 7.22 -5.96
C ALA A 274 -10.49 8.08 -4.69
N ARG A 275 -9.37 8.18 -3.97
CA ARG A 275 -9.24 9.00 -2.75
C ARG A 275 -9.65 10.45 -3.04
N GLY A 276 -10.39 11.07 -2.12
CA GLY A 276 -10.91 12.42 -2.28
C GLY A 276 -12.36 12.50 -2.79
N ALA A 277 -13.20 11.51 -2.47
CA ALA A 277 -14.60 11.43 -2.91
C ALA A 277 -14.79 11.21 -4.42
N LEU A 278 -13.75 10.78 -5.15
CA LEU A 278 -13.77 10.75 -6.61
C LEU A 278 -14.31 9.43 -7.16
N SER A 279 -15.03 9.52 -8.28
CA SER A 279 -15.33 8.41 -9.19
C SER A 279 -14.60 8.64 -10.51
N VAL A 280 -14.02 7.58 -11.07
CA VAL A 280 -13.20 7.61 -12.27
C VAL A 280 -13.73 6.59 -13.27
N ASP A 281 -14.04 7.05 -14.48
CA ASP A 281 -14.29 6.21 -15.64
C ASP A 281 -13.18 6.44 -16.68
N LEU A 282 -12.65 5.36 -17.24
CA LEU A 282 -11.60 5.39 -18.25
C LEU A 282 -12.01 4.56 -19.47
N THR A 283 -11.66 5.06 -20.65
CA THR A 283 -11.63 4.26 -21.88
C THR A 283 -10.26 4.42 -22.52
N TRP A 284 -9.69 3.32 -23.00
CA TRP A 284 -8.41 3.32 -23.71
C TRP A 284 -8.47 2.49 -24.99
N ARG A 285 -7.61 2.84 -25.95
CA ARG A 285 -7.37 2.12 -27.21
C ARG A 285 -5.89 2.19 -27.54
N ASP A 286 -5.34 1.10 -28.08
CA ASP A 286 -3.91 0.99 -28.43
C ASP A 286 -2.98 1.34 -27.24
N GLY A 287 -3.39 0.94 -26.03
CA GLY A 287 -2.69 1.24 -24.78
C GLY A 287 -2.71 2.72 -24.37
N GLN A 288 -3.59 3.54 -24.97
CA GLN A 288 -3.69 4.98 -24.75
C GLN A 288 -5.06 5.39 -24.24
N LEU A 289 -5.10 6.23 -23.22
CA LEU A 289 -6.32 6.85 -22.71
C LEU A 289 -7.00 7.68 -23.80
N THR A 290 -8.25 7.34 -24.13
CA THR A 290 -9.07 8.04 -25.14
C THR A 290 -10.26 8.76 -24.52
N ALA A 291 -10.69 8.39 -23.31
CA ALA A 291 -11.70 9.14 -22.58
C ALA A 291 -11.48 9.02 -21.07
N LEU A 292 -11.72 10.12 -20.37
CA LEU A 292 -11.72 10.21 -18.92
C LEU A 292 -12.99 10.92 -18.47
N ARG A 293 -13.69 10.35 -17.48
CA ARG A 293 -14.74 11.05 -16.74
C ARG A 293 -14.44 10.99 -15.27
N LEU A 294 -14.54 12.13 -14.61
CA LEU A 294 -14.43 12.26 -13.17
C LEU A 294 -15.75 12.78 -12.62
N ALA A 295 -16.14 12.26 -11.46
CA ALA A 295 -17.19 12.83 -10.63
C ALA A 295 -16.70 12.96 -9.19
N GLY A 296 -17.11 14.02 -8.48
CA GLY A 296 -16.64 14.30 -7.13
C GLY A 296 -17.26 15.57 -6.55
N PRO A 297 -16.64 16.16 -5.51
CA PRO A 297 -17.12 17.41 -4.93
C PRO A 297 -17.06 18.56 -5.95
N PRO A 298 -18.08 19.44 -6.04
CA PRO A 298 -18.05 20.60 -6.92
C PRO A 298 -16.80 21.46 -6.71
N ALA A 299 -16.23 21.98 -7.81
CA ALA A 299 -15.01 22.77 -7.81
C ALA A 299 -13.76 22.09 -7.19
N ALA A 300 -13.78 20.77 -6.96
CA ALA A 300 -12.61 20.05 -6.50
C ALA A 300 -11.47 20.14 -7.51
N ARG A 301 -10.26 20.44 -7.01
CA ARG A 301 -9.02 20.38 -7.80
C ARG A 301 -8.49 18.96 -7.75
N VAL A 302 -8.30 18.34 -8.91
CA VAL A 302 -7.82 16.97 -9.05
C VAL A 302 -6.50 16.97 -9.81
N ARG A 303 -5.46 16.45 -9.16
CA ARG A 303 -4.16 16.21 -9.78
C ARG A 303 -4.14 14.85 -10.44
N LEU A 304 -3.98 14.82 -11.75
CA LEU A 304 -3.97 13.64 -12.60
C LEU A 304 -2.55 13.36 -13.07
N ARG A 305 -2.10 12.10 -12.95
CA ARG A 305 -0.85 11.65 -13.55
C ARG A 305 -1.13 10.61 -14.62
N TYR A 306 -0.62 10.86 -15.82
CA TYR A 306 -0.74 9.95 -16.95
C TYR A 306 0.58 9.94 -17.73
N ARG A 307 1.17 8.75 -17.92
CA ARG A 307 2.48 8.56 -18.59
C ARG A 307 3.57 9.51 -18.07
N GLY A 308 3.69 9.63 -16.75
CA GLY A 308 4.67 10.48 -16.08
C GLY A 308 4.32 11.97 -16.02
N LYS A 309 3.42 12.47 -16.87
CA LYS A 309 3.00 13.88 -16.84
C LYS A 309 1.94 14.13 -15.77
N LEU A 310 2.16 15.18 -14.97
CA LEU A 310 1.18 15.71 -14.03
C LEU A 310 0.32 16.78 -14.72
N SER A 311 -0.98 16.77 -14.46
CA SER A 311 -1.93 17.80 -14.89
C SER A 311 -2.92 18.07 -13.77
N GLU A 312 -3.44 19.28 -13.69
CA GLU A 312 -4.49 19.64 -12.74
C GLU A 312 -5.77 19.97 -13.49
N VAL A 313 -6.89 19.44 -13.00
CA VAL A 313 -8.23 19.73 -13.53
C VAL A 313 -9.13 20.18 -12.40
N VAL A 314 -10.12 20.99 -12.71
CA VAL A 314 -11.14 21.45 -11.76
C VAL A 314 -12.48 20.87 -12.19
N LEU A 315 -13.18 20.23 -11.26
CA LEU A 315 -14.54 19.74 -11.52
C LEU A 315 -15.50 20.92 -11.65
N ASP A 316 -16.50 20.81 -12.53
CA ASP A 316 -17.50 21.86 -12.75
C ASP A 316 -18.41 22.07 -11.51
N SER A 317 -19.39 22.97 -11.63
CA SER A 317 -20.36 23.26 -10.56
C SER A 317 -21.24 22.06 -10.19
N GLN A 318 -21.29 21.03 -11.02
CA GLN A 318 -21.99 19.77 -10.77
C GLN A 318 -21.02 18.67 -10.32
N GLY A 319 -19.75 19.00 -10.08
CA GLY A 319 -18.72 18.06 -9.65
C GLY A 319 -18.28 17.10 -10.76
N ARG A 320 -18.32 17.51 -12.03
CA ARG A 320 -17.99 16.66 -13.17
C ARG A 320 -16.82 17.21 -13.98
N PHE A 321 -16.04 16.31 -14.55
CA PHE A 321 -15.03 16.63 -15.58
C PHE A 321 -15.04 15.54 -16.63
N VAL A 322 -14.94 15.93 -17.90
CA VAL A 322 -14.94 15.01 -19.04
C VAL A 322 -13.87 15.44 -20.03
N ALA A 323 -13.02 14.49 -20.44
CA ALA A 323 -12.08 14.66 -21.52
C ALA A 323 -12.24 13.51 -22.53
N TYR A 324 -12.27 13.85 -23.82
CA TYR A 324 -12.24 12.92 -24.94
C TYR A 324 -11.00 13.26 -25.79
N SER A 325 -10.19 12.24 -26.11
CA SER A 325 -8.78 12.30 -26.48
C SER A 325 -7.83 12.28 -25.28
N ALA A 326 -6.59 11.80 -25.49
CA ALA A 326 -5.53 11.88 -24.50
C ALA A 326 -5.54 13.29 -23.92
N LEU A 327 -5.58 13.41 -22.58
CA LEU A 327 -5.50 14.69 -21.87
C LEU A 327 -4.44 15.52 -22.58
N GLY A 328 -4.90 16.57 -23.29
CA GLY A 328 -4.06 17.33 -24.22
C GLY A 328 -2.77 17.70 -23.52
N VAL A 329 -1.70 17.08 -23.99
CA VAL A 329 -0.34 17.45 -23.67
C VAL A 329 0.21 18.19 -24.86
#